data_AF-A0A955X9Z4-F1
#
_entry.id   AF-A0A955X9Z4-F1
#
_cell.length_a   1.000
_cell.length_b   1.000
_cell.length_c   1.000
_cell.angle_alpha   90.00
_cell.angle_beta   90.00
_cell.angle_gamma   90.00
#
_symmetry.space_group_name_H-M   'P 1'
#
loop_
_entity.id
_entity.type
_entity.pdbx_description
1 polymer ?
#
loop_
_entity_poly.entity_id
_entity_poly.type
_entity_poly.pdbx_seq_one_letter_code
_entity_poly.pdbx_strand_id
1 'polypeptide(L)'
;GADSDHALHDIGHGVPRPTLSVRGVAGTAPFLRGASYPDLSGLDHFAATILGGYDRALPNRAAALSAYVLSLPLAENPRRLPADVEDTLVPGYRAFQRAGCPACHPPPAFTDLAQIPAQVLFPEQPPGVLLDTPSLLSVSVTAPYLFDGRAPTLASVFEAHDPGERHGAFHRLEPSAQADLLRFLEAL
;
A
#
# COMPACT_ATOMS: atom_id res chain seq x y z
N GLY A 1 -22.38 7.81 -25.05
CA GLY A 1 -22.03 6.70 -24.15
C GLY A 1 -20.58 6.90 -23.75
N ALA A 2 -20.21 7.02 -22.50
CA ALA A 2 -20.92 6.81 -21.26
C ALA A 2 -20.51 7.94 -20.29
N ASP A 3 -21.45 8.79 -19.92
CA ASP A 3 -21.36 9.51 -18.65
C ASP A 3 -21.51 8.44 -17.58
N SER A 4 -20.36 7.93 -17.12
CA SER A 4 -20.36 7.17 -15.88
C SER A 4 -20.73 8.13 -14.76
N ASP A 5 -21.47 7.60 -13.80
CA ASP A 5 -22.07 8.18 -12.61
C ASP A 5 -21.11 8.98 -11.68
N HIS A 6 -19.89 9.29 -12.13
CA HIS A 6 -18.88 10.02 -11.40
C HIS A 6 -19.33 11.43 -10.98
N ALA A 7 -20.23 12.07 -11.74
CA ALA A 7 -20.66 13.45 -11.44
C ALA A 7 -21.81 13.54 -10.43
N LEU A 8 -22.56 12.46 -10.18
CA LEU A 8 -23.78 12.50 -9.34
C LEU A 8 -23.53 12.08 -7.88
N HIS A 9 -22.38 11.46 -7.60
CA HIS A 9 -22.01 10.98 -6.26
C HIS A 9 -20.66 11.54 -5.77
N ASP A 10 -20.29 12.75 -6.23
CA ASP A 10 -19.06 13.43 -5.82
C ASP A 10 -19.12 13.91 -4.35
N ILE A 11 -18.87 12.96 -3.44
CA ILE A 11 -18.73 13.15 -1.99
C ILE A 11 -17.28 13.47 -1.60
N GLY A 12 -16.57 14.30 -2.37
CA GLY A 12 -15.27 14.79 -1.91
C GLY A 12 -14.50 15.55 -2.97
N HIS A 13 -14.40 16.87 -2.79
CA HIS A 13 -13.45 17.72 -3.49
C HIS A 13 -12.01 17.18 -3.34
N GLY A 14 -11.54 16.43 -4.35
CA GLY A 14 -10.20 15.85 -4.35
C GLY A 14 -9.94 14.99 -5.59
N VAL A 15 -8.66 14.81 -5.92
CA VAL A 15 -8.25 13.86 -6.97
C VAL A 15 -8.62 12.45 -6.48
N PRO A 16 -9.42 11.68 -7.24
CA PRO A 16 -9.75 10.30 -6.88
C PRO A 16 -8.49 9.50 -6.60
N ARG A 17 -8.49 8.77 -5.49
CA ARG A 17 -7.41 7.86 -5.11
C ARG A 17 -7.85 6.43 -5.38
N PRO A 18 -6.93 5.52 -5.79
CA PRO A 18 -7.28 4.11 -5.94
C PRO A 18 -7.88 3.53 -4.66
N THR A 19 -8.82 2.60 -4.78
CA THR A 19 -9.31 1.86 -3.61
C THR A 19 -8.22 0.93 -3.09
N LEU A 20 -7.94 0.96 -1.78
CA LEU A 20 -7.01 0.02 -1.17
C LEU A 20 -7.63 -1.37 -1.08
N SER A 21 -6.82 -2.41 -1.24
CA SER A 21 -7.24 -3.77 -0.90
C SER A 21 -7.49 -3.89 0.60
N VAL A 22 -8.48 -4.70 0.96
CA VAL A 22 -8.80 -5.07 2.36
C VAL A 22 -8.27 -6.46 2.73
N ARG A 23 -7.59 -7.15 1.81
CA ARG A 23 -7.06 -8.50 2.02
C ARG A 23 -5.74 -8.46 2.78
N GLY A 24 -5.60 -9.29 3.81
CA GLY A 24 -4.34 -9.40 4.57
C GLY A 24 -4.03 -8.21 5.48
N VAL A 25 -5.00 -7.33 5.76
CA VAL A 25 -4.81 -6.14 6.62
C VAL A 25 -4.84 -6.47 8.12
N ALA A 26 -4.96 -7.74 8.49
CA ALA A 26 -4.97 -8.15 9.88
C ALA A 26 -3.62 -7.83 10.55
N GLY A 27 -3.67 -7.13 11.69
CA GLY A 27 -2.47 -6.73 12.42
C GLY A 27 -1.75 -5.50 11.86
N THR A 28 -2.32 -4.82 10.84
CA THR A 28 -1.72 -3.63 10.22
C THR A 28 -2.45 -2.34 10.58
N ALA A 29 -3.10 -2.29 11.76
CA ALA A 29 -3.68 -1.04 12.24
C ALA A 29 -2.55 -0.03 12.55
N PRO A 30 -2.78 1.29 12.34
CA PRO A 30 -4.02 1.91 11.91
C PRO A 30 -4.26 1.81 10.39
N PHE A 31 -5.52 1.92 9.97
CA PHE A 31 -5.94 1.69 8.59
C PHE A 31 -5.99 2.97 7.74
N LEU A 32 -6.00 2.76 6.42
CA LEU A 32 -5.92 3.75 5.34
C LEU A 32 -4.54 4.40 5.19
N ARG A 33 -4.36 5.13 4.09
CA ARG A 33 -3.07 5.69 3.65
C ARG A 33 -2.36 6.60 4.64
N GLY A 34 -3.12 7.24 5.53
CA GLY A 34 -2.59 8.13 6.56
C GLY A 34 -2.82 7.60 7.96
N ALA A 35 -3.06 6.29 8.11
CA ALA A 35 -3.31 5.62 9.38
C ALA A 35 -4.37 6.34 10.24
N SER A 36 -5.43 6.85 9.60
CA SER A 36 -6.41 7.74 10.24
C SER A 36 -7.48 7.00 11.04
N TYR A 37 -7.58 5.68 10.86
CA TYR A 37 -8.57 4.84 11.52
C TYR A 37 -7.86 3.80 12.40
N PRO A 38 -7.91 3.92 13.74
CA PRO A 38 -7.26 2.95 14.64
C PRO A 38 -7.90 1.55 14.56
N ASP A 39 -9.16 1.47 14.13
CA ASP A 39 -9.89 0.24 13.90
C ASP A 39 -10.85 0.36 12.71
N LEU A 40 -11.29 -0.78 12.19
CA LEU A 40 -12.23 -0.85 11.06
C LEU A 40 -13.67 -0.49 11.45
N SER A 41 -14.00 -0.44 12.75
CA SER A 41 -15.34 -0.07 13.20
C SER A 41 -15.62 1.42 12.92
N GLY A 42 -14.58 2.25 12.97
CA GLY A 42 -14.67 3.65 12.54
C GLY A 42 -15.07 3.81 11.06
N LEU A 43 -14.75 2.84 10.20
CA LEU A 43 -15.18 2.85 8.79
C LEU A 43 -16.68 2.57 8.63
N ASP A 44 -17.27 1.75 9.51
CA ASP A 44 -18.73 1.57 9.54
C ASP A 44 -19.43 2.87 9.93
N HIS A 45 -18.88 3.62 10.89
CA HIS A 45 -19.38 4.94 11.25
C HIS A 45 -19.30 5.93 10.09
N PHE A 46 -18.16 5.97 9.39
CA PHE A 46 -17.99 6.79 8.18
C PHE A 46 -19.05 6.43 7.12
N ALA A 47 -19.24 5.15 6.82
CA ALA A 47 -20.25 4.70 5.87
C ALA A 47 -21.67 5.09 6.32
N ALA A 48 -21.98 4.92 7.60
CA ALA A 48 -23.27 5.26 8.19
C ALA A 48 -23.61 6.75 8.13
N THR A 49 -22.61 7.62 8.26
CA THR A 49 -22.80 9.07 8.46
C THR A 49 -22.49 9.90 7.22
N ILE A 50 -21.47 9.53 6.46
CA ILE A 50 -20.98 10.28 5.30
C ILE A 50 -21.55 9.69 4.00
N LEU A 51 -21.64 8.36 3.89
CA LEU A 51 -22.08 7.68 2.66
C LEU A 51 -23.61 7.45 2.61
N GLY A 52 -24.39 8.08 3.47
CA GLY A 52 -25.86 7.92 3.52
C GLY A 52 -26.34 6.65 4.22
N GLY A 53 -25.42 5.83 4.74
CA GLY A 53 -25.74 4.66 5.55
C GLY A 53 -26.36 3.50 4.79
N TYR A 54 -27.26 2.78 5.47
CA TYR A 54 -27.76 1.49 5.00
C TYR A 54 -29.28 1.42 5.15
N ASP A 55 -29.97 0.95 4.11
CA ASP A 55 -31.44 0.81 4.10
C ASP A 55 -31.96 -0.09 5.24
N ARG A 56 -31.17 -1.09 5.64
CA ARG A 56 -31.51 -2.02 6.72
C ARG A 56 -30.55 -1.83 7.89
N ALA A 57 -31.05 -1.70 9.11
CA ALA A 57 -30.23 -1.79 10.32
C ALA A 57 -29.91 -3.26 10.66
N LEU A 58 -28.66 -3.55 11.01
CA LEU A 58 -28.22 -4.85 11.49
C LEU A 58 -27.50 -4.67 12.84
N PRO A 59 -27.80 -5.51 13.86
CA PRO A 59 -27.04 -5.47 15.11
C PRO A 59 -25.58 -5.86 14.85
N ASN A 60 -24.66 -5.24 15.58
CA ASN A 60 -23.22 -5.57 15.56
C ASN A 60 -22.54 -5.48 14.17
N ARG A 61 -23.08 -4.68 13.22
CA ARG A 61 -22.50 -4.56 11.88
C ARG A 61 -21.01 -4.22 11.91
N ALA A 62 -20.61 -3.18 12.65
CA ALA A 62 -19.22 -2.74 12.71
C ALA A 62 -18.27 -3.87 13.17
N ALA A 63 -18.68 -4.65 14.17
CA ALA A 63 -17.91 -5.78 14.67
C ALA A 63 -17.85 -6.93 13.65
N ALA A 64 -18.99 -7.25 12.99
CA ALA A 64 -19.05 -8.28 11.96
C ALA A 64 -18.21 -7.91 10.72
N LEU A 65 -18.25 -6.64 10.29
CA LEU A 65 -17.43 -6.11 9.21
C LEU A 65 -15.94 -6.20 9.57
N SER A 66 -15.57 -5.76 10.77
CA SER A 66 -14.19 -5.83 11.25
C SER A 66 -13.69 -7.28 11.28
N ALA A 67 -14.47 -8.20 11.86
CA ALA A 67 -14.13 -9.61 11.91
C ALA A 67 -13.99 -10.23 10.50
N TYR A 68 -14.91 -9.88 9.58
CA TYR A 68 -14.84 -10.35 8.20
C TYR A 68 -13.56 -9.86 7.50
N VAL A 69 -13.30 -8.55 7.51
CA VAL A 69 -12.11 -7.96 6.86
C VAL A 69 -10.82 -8.52 7.46
N LEU A 70 -10.72 -8.62 8.78
CA LEU A 70 -9.55 -9.18 9.46
C LEU A 70 -9.39 -10.69 9.23
N SER A 71 -10.43 -11.39 8.78
CA SER A 71 -10.34 -12.80 8.38
C SER A 71 -9.85 -13.02 6.95
N LEU A 72 -9.82 -11.96 6.12
CA LEU A 72 -9.41 -12.08 4.72
C LEU A 72 -7.91 -12.36 4.64
N PRO A 73 -7.49 -13.48 4.03
CA PRO A 73 -6.07 -13.79 3.91
C PRO A 73 -5.41 -12.81 2.95
N LEU A 74 -4.09 -12.69 3.06
CA LEU A 74 -3.27 -11.97 2.09
C LEU A 74 -3.63 -12.39 0.66
N ALA A 75 -3.61 -11.46 -0.28
CA ALA A 75 -3.84 -11.76 -1.69
C ALA A 75 -2.80 -12.77 -2.19
N GLU A 76 -3.22 -13.76 -2.98
CA GLU A 76 -2.29 -14.68 -3.60
C GLU A 76 -1.38 -13.91 -4.55
N ASN A 77 -0.07 -14.04 -4.37
CA ASN A 77 0.90 -13.49 -5.30
C ASN A 77 1.31 -14.59 -6.31
N PRO A 78 0.89 -14.50 -7.59
CA PRO A 78 1.24 -15.49 -8.61
C PRO A 78 2.73 -15.46 -9.00
N ARG A 79 3.47 -14.41 -8.60
CA ARG A 79 4.91 -14.27 -8.77
C ARG A 79 5.71 -14.80 -7.59
N ARG A 80 5.05 -15.21 -6.50
CA ARG A 80 5.73 -15.81 -5.35
C ARG A 80 6.41 -17.10 -5.78
N LEU A 81 7.71 -17.16 -5.52
CA LEU A 81 8.51 -18.32 -5.90
C LEU A 81 8.31 -19.48 -4.90
N PRO A 82 8.33 -20.73 -5.38
CA PRO A 82 8.40 -21.87 -4.48
C PRO A 82 9.76 -21.92 -3.74
N ALA A 83 9.76 -22.53 -2.55
CA ALA A 83 10.88 -22.48 -1.61
C ALA A 83 12.20 -23.05 -2.16
N ASP A 84 12.15 -23.98 -3.11
CA ASP A 84 13.30 -24.63 -3.73
C ASP A 84 14.05 -23.71 -4.71
N VAL A 85 13.44 -22.63 -5.17
CA VAL A 85 14.07 -21.63 -6.06
C VAL A 85 14.13 -20.24 -5.43
N GLU A 86 13.76 -20.10 -4.16
CA GLU A 86 13.78 -18.82 -3.42
C GLU A 86 15.22 -18.27 -3.25
N ASP A 87 16.23 -19.15 -3.29
CA ASP A 87 17.65 -18.76 -3.33
C ASP A 87 17.98 -17.81 -4.51
N THR A 88 17.19 -17.87 -5.59
CA THR A 88 17.33 -16.95 -6.73
C THR A 88 16.98 -15.49 -6.38
N LEU A 89 16.30 -15.25 -5.25
CA LEU A 89 15.96 -13.93 -4.75
C LEU A 89 17.00 -13.36 -3.79
N VAL A 90 17.98 -14.14 -3.34
CA VAL A 90 19.05 -13.68 -2.43
C VAL A 90 19.77 -12.43 -2.97
N PRO A 91 20.14 -12.33 -4.27
CA PRO A 91 20.70 -11.10 -4.82
C PRO A 91 19.78 -9.89 -4.66
N GLY A 92 18.47 -10.08 -4.87
CA GLY A 92 17.45 -9.05 -4.75
C GLY A 92 17.21 -8.62 -3.31
N TYR A 93 17.17 -9.56 -2.37
CA TYR A 93 17.10 -9.24 -0.93
C TYR A 93 18.35 -8.48 -0.46
N ARG A 94 19.54 -8.85 -0.95
CA ARG A 94 20.76 -8.08 -0.66
C ARG A 94 20.71 -6.68 -1.27
N ALA A 95 20.14 -6.52 -2.46
CA ALA A 95 19.92 -5.21 -3.07
C ALA A 95 18.92 -4.37 -2.26
N PHE A 96 17.84 -4.98 -1.77
CA PHE A 96 16.85 -4.38 -0.86
C PHE A 96 17.53 -3.84 0.40
N GLN A 97 18.40 -4.63 1.02
CA GLN A 97 19.18 -4.20 2.18
C GLN A 97 20.13 -3.03 1.86
N ARG A 98 20.91 -3.13 0.76
CA ARG A 98 21.85 -2.06 0.36
C ARG A 98 21.16 -0.75 -0.02
N ALA A 99 19.96 -0.82 -0.59
CA ALA A 99 19.13 0.34 -0.89
C ALA A 99 18.53 1.01 0.37
N GLY A 100 18.66 0.38 1.55
CA GLY A 100 18.12 0.91 2.80
C GLY A 100 16.62 0.68 2.98
N CYS A 101 15.98 -0.12 2.12
CA CYS A 101 14.55 -0.40 2.19
C CYS A 101 14.07 -0.94 3.56
N PRO A 102 14.85 -1.79 4.29
CA PRO A 102 14.44 -2.27 5.62
C PRO A 102 14.24 -1.19 6.68
N ALA A 103 14.70 0.06 6.45
CA ALA A 103 14.51 1.14 7.40
C ALA A 103 13.03 1.46 7.65
N CYS A 104 12.20 1.33 6.60
CA CYS A 104 10.74 1.47 6.70
C CYS A 104 10.03 0.13 6.43
N HIS A 105 10.61 -0.76 5.61
CA HIS A 105 10.01 -2.05 5.25
C HIS A 105 10.80 -3.26 5.81
N PRO A 106 10.97 -3.40 7.13
CA PRO A 106 11.69 -4.53 7.71
C PRO A 106 10.91 -5.86 7.57
N PRO A 107 11.59 -7.01 7.36
CA PRO A 107 10.95 -8.32 7.43
C PRO A 107 10.46 -8.63 8.86
N PRO A 108 9.54 -9.59 9.05
CA PRO A 108 8.96 -10.47 8.03
C PRO A 108 7.74 -9.89 7.29
N ALA A 109 7.12 -8.85 7.83
CA ALA A 109 5.92 -8.23 7.23
C ALA A 109 6.25 -7.18 6.16
N PHE A 110 7.53 -6.78 6.02
CA PHE A 110 7.99 -5.73 5.11
C PHE A 110 7.26 -4.40 5.34
N THR A 111 7.05 -4.06 6.61
CA THR A 111 6.50 -2.79 7.11
C THR A 111 6.94 -2.65 8.56
N ASP A 112 7.19 -1.42 8.99
CA ASP A 112 7.47 -1.05 10.36
C ASP A 112 6.20 -0.68 11.14
N LEU A 113 5.03 -0.70 10.48
CA LEU A 113 3.74 -0.24 11.01
C LEU A 113 3.79 1.20 11.53
N ALA A 114 4.67 2.02 10.96
CA ALA A 114 4.84 3.41 11.34
C ALA A 114 4.33 4.37 10.25
N GLN A 115 4.27 5.64 10.63
CA GLN A 115 3.92 6.73 9.73
C GLN A 115 5.14 7.62 9.50
N ILE A 116 5.27 8.12 8.27
CA ILE A 116 6.26 9.13 7.92
C ILE A 116 5.56 10.39 7.38
N PRO A 117 6.15 11.59 7.59
CA PRO A 117 5.69 12.77 6.88
C PRO A 117 5.86 12.57 5.37
N ALA A 118 4.80 12.81 4.59
CA ALA A 118 4.80 12.59 3.14
C ALA A 118 5.94 13.34 2.44
N GLN A 119 6.31 14.52 2.94
CA GLN A 119 7.40 15.35 2.45
C GLN A 119 8.79 14.71 2.50
N VAL A 120 8.98 13.68 3.33
CA VAL A 120 10.22 12.91 3.36
C VAL A 120 10.47 12.24 1.99
N LEU A 121 9.41 11.70 1.38
CA LEU A 121 9.46 11.06 0.06
C LEU A 121 9.05 12.01 -1.07
N PHE A 122 8.10 12.89 -0.81
CA PHE A 122 7.40 13.72 -1.80
C PHE A 122 7.37 15.19 -1.36
N PRO A 123 8.46 15.95 -1.58
CA PRO A 123 8.60 17.33 -1.09
C PRO A 123 7.49 18.29 -1.53
N GLU A 124 6.78 17.97 -2.62
CA GLU A 124 5.64 18.73 -3.12
C GLU A 124 4.38 18.61 -2.24
N GLN A 125 4.33 17.64 -1.32
CA GLN A 125 3.17 17.44 -0.46
C GLN A 125 3.05 18.55 0.60
N PRO A 126 1.82 18.89 1.02
CA PRO A 126 1.62 19.83 2.13
C PRO A 126 2.22 19.33 3.45
N PRO A 127 2.67 20.23 4.34
CA PRO A 127 3.08 19.87 5.70
C PRO A 127 1.93 19.19 6.46
N GLY A 128 2.28 18.23 7.34
CA GLY A 128 1.30 17.53 8.19
C GLY A 128 0.58 16.36 7.52
N VAL A 129 0.77 16.14 6.21
CA VAL A 129 0.31 14.90 5.56
C VAL A 129 1.22 13.75 6.01
N LEU A 130 0.62 12.72 6.61
CA LEU A 130 1.31 11.50 7.01
C LEU A 130 0.98 10.36 6.04
N LEU A 131 1.97 9.52 5.78
CA LEU A 131 1.83 8.27 5.04
C LEU A 131 2.11 7.11 5.99
N ASP A 132 1.21 6.15 6.01
CA ASP A 132 1.45 4.83 6.57
C ASP A 132 2.44 4.07 5.69
N THR A 133 3.37 3.33 6.29
CA THR A 133 4.29 2.46 5.55
C THR A 133 3.60 1.12 5.24
N PRO A 134 3.12 0.88 3.99
CA PRO A 134 2.38 -0.34 3.71
C PRO A 134 3.29 -1.58 3.76
N SER A 135 2.71 -2.74 4.07
CA SER A 135 3.38 -4.02 3.85
C SER A 135 3.71 -4.19 2.35
N LEU A 136 4.91 -4.68 2.05
CA LEU A 136 5.29 -5.08 0.70
C LEU A 136 4.92 -6.54 0.36
N LEU A 137 4.29 -7.28 1.28
CA LEU A 137 3.80 -8.63 0.99
C LEU A 137 2.70 -8.58 -0.07
N SER A 138 2.82 -9.42 -1.10
CA SER A 138 1.96 -9.42 -2.29
C SER A 138 1.88 -8.05 -3.00
N VAL A 139 2.92 -7.21 -2.90
CA VAL A 139 2.90 -5.86 -3.51
C VAL A 139 2.69 -5.92 -5.02
N SER A 140 3.15 -6.96 -5.70
CA SER A 140 3.01 -7.13 -7.15
C SER A 140 1.56 -7.15 -7.67
N VAL A 141 0.59 -7.43 -6.80
CA VAL A 141 -0.85 -7.47 -7.14
C VAL A 141 -1.63 -6.26 -6.61
N THR A 142 -0.95 -5.22 -6.11
CA THR A 142 -1.59 -4.02 -5.55
C THR A 142 -1.44 -2.78 -6.43
N ALA A 143 -1.04 -2.93 -7.69
CA ALA A 143 -0.97 -1.81 -8.62
C ALA A 143 -2.34 -1.10 -8.75
N PRO A 144 -2.37 0.23 -8.97
CA PRO A 144 -1.21 1.11 -9.09
C PRO A 144 -0.60 1.50 -7.72
N TYR A 145 0.69 1.83 -7.74
CA TYR A 145 1.53 2.08 -6.56
C TYR A 145 1.55 3.54 -6.13
N LEU A 146 2.12 3.77 -4.95
CA LEU A 146 2.15 5.03 -4.20
C LEU A 146 0.78 5.43 -3.62
N PHE A 147 0.80 6.35 -2.66
CA PHE A 147 -0.39 6.80 -1.96
C PHE A 147 -1.43 7.44 -2.90
N ASP A 148 -1.01 7.93 -4.06
CA ASP A 148 -1.86 8.54 -5.07
C ASP A 148 -2.17 7.65 -6.27
N GLY A 149 -1.52 6.49 -6.40
CA GLY A 149 -1.71 5.60 -7.54
C GLY A 149 -1.03 6.08 -8.83
N ARG A 150 -0.09 7.03 -8.77
CA ARG A 150 0.53 7.57 -9.99
C ARG A 150 1.48 6.60 -10.70
N ALA A 151 2.01 5.62 -9.98
CA ALA A 151 2.98 4.65 -10.51
C ALA A 151 2.25 3.36 -10.98
N PRO A 152 2.18 3.06 -12.29
CA PRO A 152 1.52 1.84 -12.78
C PRO A 152 2.33 0.56 -12.58
N THR A 153 3.64 0.65 -12.38
CA THR A 153 4.56 -0.48 -12.20
C THR A 153 5.50 -0.24 -11.02
N LEU A 154 6.08 -1.31 -10.44
CA LEU A 154 7.09 -1.18 -9.39
C LEU A 154 8.32 -0.40 -9.88
N ALA A 155 8.76 -0.64 -11.13
CA ALA A 155 9.85 0.11 -11.74
C ALA A 155 9.54 1.62 -11.81
N SER A 156 8.29 1.98 -12.16
CA SER A 156 7.84 3.37 -12.29
C SER A 156 7.89 4.14 -10.98
N VAL A 157 7.79 3.47 -9.81
CA VAL A 157 8.00 4.10 -8.50
C VAL A 157 9.34 4.83 -8.44
N PHE A 158 10.39 4.17 -8.93
CA PHE A 158 11.74 4.73 -8.93
C PHE A 158 12.00 5.57 -10.19
N GLU A 159 11.74 5.03 -11.37
CA GLU A 159 12.13 5.65 -12.65
C GLU A 159 11.42 6.97 -12.94
N ALA A 160 10.13 7.09 -12.59
CA ALA A 160 9.29 8.24 -12.95
C ALA A 160 8.85 9.06 -11.72
N HIS A 161 8.83 8.45 -10.53
CA HIS A 161 8.20 9.02 -9.35
C HIS A 161 9.12 9.14 -8.13
N ASP A 162 10.43 8.92 -8.29
CA ASP A 162 11.45 9.23 -7.30
C ASP A 162 12.65 10.02 -7.88
N PRO A 163 12.43 11.15 -8.58
CA PRO A 163 13.53 11.92 -9.20
C PRO A 163 14.53 12.50 -8.19
N GLY A 164 14.17 12.51 -6.90
CA GLY A 164 15.02 12.99 -5.81
C GLY A 164 15.80 11.89 -5.08
N GLU A 165 15.69 10.62 -5.51
CA GLU A 165 16.28 9.45 -4.84
C GLU A 165 15.93 9.38 -3.34
N ARG A 166 14.68 9.67 -2.99
CA ARG A 166 14.19 9.75 -1.61
C ARG A 166 13.59 8.43 -1.14
N HIS A 167 13.21 7.55 -2.04
CA HIS A 167 12.60 6.26 -1.73
C HIS A 167 13.66 5.14 -1.61
N GLY A 168 14.72 5.41 -0.85
CA GLY A 168 15.89 4.54 -0.74
C GLY A 168 16.91 4.77 -1.85
N ALA A 169 18.06 4.11 -1.75
CA ALA A 169 19.19 4.30 -2.66
C ALA A 169 19.11 3.43 -3.93
N PHE A 170 17.90 3.23 -4.49
CA PHE A 170 17.67 2.38 -5.67
C PHE A 170 18.55 2.80 -6.86
N HIS A 171 18.57 4.09 -7.18
CA HIS A 171 19.32 4.64 -8.31
C HIS A 171 20.84 4.50 -8.18
N ARG A 172 21.34 4.27 -6.96
CA ARG A 172 22.78 4.08 -6.68
C ARG A 172 23.22 2.62 -6.78
N LEU A 173 22.28 1.70 -6.96
CA LEU A 173 22.58 0.31 -7.26
C LEU A 173 22.98 0.17 -8.74
N GLU A 174 23.88 -0.77 -9.03
CA GLU A 174 24.16 -1.18 -10.41
C GLU A 174 22.89 -1.74 -11.08
N PRO A 175 22.75 -1.64 -12.42
CA PRO A 175 21.53 -2.04 -13.13
C PRO A 175 21.07 -3.48 -12.86
N SER A 176 22.01 -4.43 -12.71
CA SER A 176 21.68 -5.81 -12.36
C SER A 176 21.06 -5.92 -10.96
N ALA A 177 21.58 -5.17 -9.98
CA ALA A 177 21.04 -5.14 -8.63
C ALA A 177 19.69 -4.43 -8.56
N GLN A 178 19.44 -3.43 -9.41
CA GLN A 178 18.11 -2.81 -9.56
C GLN A 178 17.08 -3.84 -10.07
N ALA A 179 17.43 -4.58 -11.13
CA ALA A 179 16.56 -5.63 -11.66
C ALA A 179 16.31 -6.76 -10.65
N ASP A 180 17.33 -7.14 -9.87
CA ASP A 180 17.19 -8.14 -8.82
C ASP A 180 16.29 -7.65 -7.68
N LEU A 181 16.40 -6.39 -7.29
CA LEU A 181 15.52 -5.77 -6.30
C LEU A 181 14.06 -5.76 -6.77
N LEU A 182 13.79 -5.34 -8.01
CA LEU A 182 12.43 -5.35 -8.56
C LEU A 182 11.84 -6.77 -8.58
N ARG A 183 12.64 -7.77 -8.99
CA ARG A 183 12.20 -9.18 -8.98
C ARG A 183 11.92 -9.69 -7.58
N PHE A 184 12.72 -9.29 -6.60
CA PHE A 184 12.47 -9.61 -5.20
C PHE A 184 11.15 -9.01 -4.72
N LEU A 185 10.90 -7.72 -4.99
CA LEU A 185 9.63 -7.07 -4.67
C LEU A 185 8.44 -7.72 -5.36
N GLU A 186 8.59 -8.13 -6.62
CA GLU A 186 7.54 -8.84 -7.35
C GLU A 186 7.17 -10.18 -6.70
N ALA A 187 8.12 -10.84 -6.03
CA ALA A 187 7.96 -12.16 -5.44
C ALA A 187 7.52 -12.16 -3.97
N LEU A 188 7.52 -11.00 -3.29
CA LEU A 188 7.00 -10.81 -1.92
C LEU A 188 5.49 -11.04 -1.86
#